data_AF-A0AAX2UPJ2-F1
#
_entry.id   AF-A0AAX2UPJ2-F1
#
_cell.length_a   1.000
_cell.length_b   1.000
_cell.length_c   1.000
_cell.angle_alpha   90.00
_cell.angle_beta   90.00
_cell.angle_gamma   90.00
#
_symmetry.space_group_name_H-M   'P 1'
#
loop_
_entity.id
_entity.type
_entity.pdbx_description
1 polymer ?
#
loop_
_entity_poly.entity_id
_entity_poly.type
_entity_poly.pdbx_seq_one_letter_code
_entity_poly.pdbx_strand_id
1 'polypeptide(L)'
;MKKTVHVVGSILRDADNERKRNYVNLILTLKADGEPVRHYHLINYAANANSVKHLLKISSSESREEMEKLYSEKNESKLARNRITYQTIDKEFDLDSDKEFVDTLSGAEMKVSIAKAKSFAGGLRSRVDEVLAEREARKFDEREEDELFGHREAGADEESARISDDELLAKEASTTFGKATSETNKNWGMF
;
A
#
# COMPACT_ATOMS: atom_id res chain seq x y z
N MET A 1 17.35 -5.49 10.16
CA MET A 1 16.00 -5.67 9.60
C MET A 1 16.14 -6.05 8.15
N LYS A 2 15.58 -7.19 7.73
CA LYS A 2 15.69 -7.68 6.36
C LYS A 2 14.54 -7.09 5.54
N LYS A 3 14.88 -6.36 4.47
CA LYS A 3 13.92 -5.78 3.54
C LYS A 3 13.82 -6.68 2.32
N THR A 4 12.65 -7.28 2.08
CA THR A 4 12.48 -8.16 0.93
C THR A 4 11.26 -7.78 0.11
N VAL A 5 11.27 -8.19 -1.15
CA VAL A 5 10.10 -8.12 -2.02
C VAL A 5 9.83 -9.48 -2.63
N HIS A 6 8.64 -10.00 -2.42
CA HIS A 6 8.17 -11.22 -3.07
C HIS A 6 7.43 -10.86 -4.35
N VAL A 7 7.89 -11.36 -5.48
CA VAL A 7 7.32 -11.09 -6.80
C VAL A 7 6.66 -12.35 -7.32
N VAL A 8 5.38 -12.24 -7.67
CA VAL A 8 4.58 -13.34 -8.24
C VAL A 8 3.90 -12.87 -9.51
N GLY A 9 3.92 -13.69 -10.57
CA GLY A 9 3.13 -13.46 -11.76
C GLY A 9 3.80 -13.98 -13.01
N SER A 10 3.49 -13.37 -14.15
CA SER A 10 3.95 -13.87 -15.44
C SER A 10 4.27 -12.78 -16.44
N ILE A 11 5.23 -13.11 -17.29
CA ILE A 11 5.63 -12.38 -18.48
C ILE A 11 5.20 -13.24 -19.67
N LEU A 12 4.42 -12.65 -20.57
CA LEU A 12 3.79 -13.36 -21.67
C LEU A 12 4.24 -12.73 -22.99
N ARG A 13 4.41 -13.55 -24.03
CA ARG A 13 4.87 -13.12 -25.35
C ARG A 13 3.80 -13.41 -26.39
N ASP A 14 3.67 -12.52 -27.38
CA ASP A 14 2.81 -12.72 -28.54
C ASP A 14 3.42 -13.84 -29.40
N ALA A 15 2.67 -14.93 -29.64
CA ALA A 15 3.14 -16.11 -30.36
C ALA A 15 3.43 -15.81 -31.83
N ASP A 16 2.72 -14.84 -32.41
CA ASP A 16 2.77 -14.54 -33.84
C ASP A 16 3.76 -13.40 -34.16
N ASN A 17 4.35 -12.78 -33.14
CA ASN A 17 5.23 -11.63 -33.33
C ASN A 17 6.24 -11.43 -32.19
N GLU A 18 7.42 -12.05 -32.33
CA GLU A 18 8.54 -11.89 -31.40
C GLU A 18 9.12 -10.45 -31.35
N ARG A 19 8.80 -9.62 -32.35
CA ARG A 19 9.22 -8.21 -32.36
C ARG A 19 8.33 -7.35 -31.46
N LYS A 20 7.10 -7.80 -31.17
CA LYS A 20 6.26 -7.18 -30.14
C LYS A 20 6.85 -7.48 -28.76
N ARG A 21 6.54 -6.58 -27.84
CA ARG A 21 7.10 -6.58 -26.50
C ARG A 21 6.32 -7.55 -25.61
N ASN A 22 6.99 -8.07 -24.58
CA ASN A 22 6.32 -8.94 -23.63
C ASN A 22 5.29 -8.15 -22.81
N TYR A 23 4.17 -8.79 -22.52
CA TYR A 23 3.20 -8.31 -21.57
C TYR A 23 3.59 -8.77 -20.16
N VAL A 24 3.66 -7.84 -19.23
CA VAL A 24 4.03 -8.09 -17.84
C VAL A 24 2.80 -7.89 -16.97
N ASN A 25 2.53 -8.86 -16.10
CA ASN A 25 1.52 -8.77 -15.06
C ASN A 25 2.10 -9.41 -13.79
N LEU A 26 2.45 -8.60 -12.80
CA LEU A 26 3.12 -9.02 -11.58
C LEU A 26 2.46 -8.40 -10.35
N ILE A 27 2.39 -9.17 -9.29
CA ILE A 27 2.13 -8.70 -7.93
C ILE A 27 3.46 -8.69 -7.20
N LEU A 28 3.73 -7.59 -6.49
CA LEU A 28 4.88 -7.47 -5.61
C LEU A 28 4.39 -7.26 -4.18
N THR A 29 4.83 -8.10 -3.26
CA THR A 29 4.56 -7.96 -1.83
C THR A 29 5.84 -7.52 -1.14
N LEU A 30 5.86 -6.27 -0.69
CA LEU A 30 6.94 -5.68 0.08
C LEU A 30 6.84 -6.20 1.51
N LYS A 31 7.96 -6.69 2.06
CA LYS A 31 8.04 -7.26 3.40
C LYS A 31 9.14 -6.61 4.21
N ALA A 32 8.91 -6.48 5.51
CA ALA A 32 9.91 -6.13 6.50
C ALA A 32 9.99 -7.25 7.54
N ASP A 33 11.15 -7.90 7.65
CA ASP A 33 11.35 -9.08 8.49
C ASP A 33 10.33 -10.21 8.23
N GLY A 34 9.93 -10.38 6.98
CA GLY A 34 8.96 -11.41 6.55
C GLY A 34 7.50 -10.98 6.65
N GLU A 35 7.19 -9.91 7.38
CA GLU A 35 5.83 -9.39 7.50
C GLU A 35 5.46 -8.51 6.29
N PRO A 36 4.30 -8.72 5.66
CA PRO A 36 3.81 -7.84 4.60
C PRO A 36 3.63 -6.41 5.10
N VAL A 37 4.13 -5.48 4.30
CA VAL A 37 4.04 -4.04 4.57
C VAL A 37 3.15 -3.37 3.53
N ARG A 38 3.33 -3.74 2.26
CA ARG A 38 2.59 -3.13 1.15
C ARG A 38 2.56 -4.05 -0.06
N HIS A 39 1.50 -3.94 -0.84
CA HIS A 39 1.35 -4.70 -2.07
C HIS A 39 1.34 -3.76 -3.26
N TYR A 40 1.89 -4.23 -4.36
CA TYR A 40 1.93 -3.50 -5.62
C TYR A 40 1.47 -4.41 -6.75
N HIS A 41 0.84 -3.79 -7.74
CA HIS A 41 0.48 -4.42 -9.00
C HIS A 41 1.23 -3.70 -10.12
N LEU A 42 2.08 -4.44 -10.82
CA LEU A 42 2.91 -3.93 -11.89
C LEU A 42 2.46 -4.52 -13.21
N ILE A 43 2.14 -3.63 -14.16
CA ILE A 43 1.80 -4.02 -15.52
C ILE A 43 2.63 -3.27 -16.54
N ASN A 44 2.91 -3.94 -17.65
CA ASN A 44 3.44 -3.30 -18.84
C ASN A 44 2.43 -3.44 -19.99
N TYR A 45 1.99 -2.32 -20.56
CA TYR A 45 1.09 -2.31 -21.71
C TYR A 45 1.49 -1.29 -22.78
N ALA A 46 1.16 -1.61 -24.04
CA ALA A 46 1.19 -0.65 -25.14
C ALA A 46 -0.09 0.19 -25.13
N ALA A 47 0.03 1.49 -25.33
CA ALA A 47 -1.15 2.38 -25.43
C ALA A 47 -2.07 2.00 -26.61
N ASN A 48 -1.53 1.45 -27.70
CA ASN A 48 -2.28 0.89 -28.83
C ASN A 48 -1.42 -0.16 -29.58
N ALA A 49 -2.03 -0.90 -30.52
CA ALA A 49 -1.39 -2.01 -31.25
C ALA A 49 -0.16 -1.61 -32.08
N ASN A 50 -0.04 -0.34 -32.46
CA ASN A 50 1.05 0.19 -33.27
C ASN A 50 2.14 0.88 -32.44
N SER A 51 1.92 1.05 -31.12
CA SER A 51 2.88 1.73 -30.25
C SER A 51 4.04 0.82 -29.88
N VAL A 52 5.24 1.23 -30.29
CA VAL A 52 6.50 0.60 -29.82
C VAL A 52 6.84 1.03 -28.39
N LYS A 53 6.24 2.13 -27.91
CA LYS A 53 6.41 2.65 -26.55
C LYS A 53 5.41 1.97 -25.61
N HIS A 54 5.98 1.23 -24.67
CA HIS A 54 5.29 0.51 -23.62
C HIS A 54 5.33 1.33 -22.34
N LEU A 55 4.19 1.45 -21.68
CA LEU A 55 4.06 2.14 -20.40
C LEU A 55 4.09 1.10 -19.27
N LEU A 56 5.00 1.33 -18.33
CA LEU A 56 4.99 0.65 -17.04
C LEU A 56 4.01 1.40 -16.14
N LYS A 57 2.99 0.70 -15.62
CA LYS A 57 2.08 1.22 -14.63
C LYS A 57 2.23 0.41 -13.35
N ILE A 58 2.26 1.12 -12.22
CA ILE A 58 2.38 0.56 -10.89
C ILE A 58 1.21 1.08 -10.07
N SER A 59 0.44 0.17 -9.50
CA SER A 59 -0.59 0.44 -8.49
C SER A 59 -0.10 -0.09 -7.15
N SER A 60 -0.56 0.47 -6.03
CA SER A 60 -0.18 0.02 -4.68
C SER A 60 -1.39 0.04 -3.75
N SER A 61 -1.46 -0.91 -2.82
CA SER A 61 -2.43 -0.93 -1.72
C SER A 61 -1.84 -1.64 -0.50
N GLU A 62 -2.44 -1.41 0.66
CA GLU A 62 -2.20 -2.21 1.86
C GLU A 62 -2.95 -3.55 1.80
N SER A 63 -4.01 -3.65 1.00
CA SER A 63 -4.75 -4.89 0.78
C SER A 63 -4.13 -5.71 -0.34
N ARG A 64 -3.73 -6.94 -0.01
CA ARG A 64 -3.30 -7.93 -0.99
C ARG A 64 -4.42 -8.31 -1.95
N GLU A 65 -5.64 -8.47 -1.44
CA GLU A 65 -6.82 -8.89 -2.20
C GLU A 65 -7.14 -7.88 -3.31
N GLU A 66 -6.98 -6.58 -3.06
CA GLU A 66 -7.15 -5.56 -4.10
C GLU A 66 -6.14 -5.72 -5.24
N MET A 67 -4.87 -6.01 -4.92
CA MET A 67 -3.85 -6.25 -5.94
C MET A 67 -4.09 -7.55 -6.70
N GLU A 68 -4.58 -8.60 -6.03
CA GLU A 68 -4.97 -9.86 -6.65
C GLU A 68 -6.18 -9.72 -7.58
N LYS A 69 -7.16 -8.88 -7.20
CA LYS A 69 -8.27 -8.51 -8.06
C LYS A 69 -7.79 -7.80 -9.33
N LEU A 70 -6.95 -6.77 -9.19
CA LEU A 70 -6.38 -6.06 -10.35
C LEU A 70 -5.54 -6.99 -11.24
N TYR A 71 -4.77 -7.90 -10.64
CA TYR A 71 -4.00 -8.91 -11.36
C TYR A 71 -4.93 -9.83 -12.18
N SER A 72 -6.00 -10.32 -11.57
CA SER A 72 -6.97 -11.23 -12.19
C SER A 72 -7.74 -10.55 -13.32
N GLU A 73 -8.26 -9.34 -13.09
CA GLU A 73 -8.93 -8.53 -14.12
C GLU A 73 -8.01 -8.25 -15.32
N LYS A 74 -6.72 -8.03 -15.09
CA LYS A 74 -5.73 -7.85 -16.16
C LYS A 74 -5.39 -9.15 -16.88
N ASN A 75 -5.34 -10.26 -16.16
CA ASN A 75 -5.22 -11.58 -16.76
C ASN A 75 -6.37 -11.83 -17.73
N GLU A 76 -7.61 -11.60 -17.31
CA GLU A 76 -8.79 -11.85 -18.13
C GLU A 76 -8.93 -10.88 -19.31
N SER A 77 -8.66 -9.59 -19.10
CA SER A 77 -8.92 -8.54 -20.11
C SER A 77 -7.87 -8.39 -21.21
N LYS A 78 -6.63 -8.84 -20.99
CA LYS A 78 -5.52 -8.62 -21.94
C LYS A 78 -4.80 -9.89 -22.37
N LEU A 79 -5.07 -11.05 -21.75
CA LEU A 79 -4.47 -12.32 -22.15
C LEU A 79 -5.37 -13.08 -23.13
N ALA A 80 -5.67 -12.45 -24.26
CA ALA A 80 -6.47 -13.08 -25.30
C ALA A 80 -5.61 -13.95 -26.25
N ARG A 81 -6.09 -15.20 -26.40
CA ARG A 81 -5.89 -16.28 -27.40
C ARG A 81 -4.51 -16.63 -27.98
N ASN A 82 -3.65 -15.66 -28.34
CA ASN A 82 -2.41 -15.94 -29.08
C ASN A 82 -1.13 -15.59 -28.28
N ARG A 83 -1.23 -15.49 -26.95
CA ARG A 83 -0.08 -15.22 -26.09
C ARG A 83 0.37 -16.51 -25.42
N ILE A 84 1.68 -16.75 -25.44
CA ILE A 84 2.32 -17.86 -24.75
C ILE A 84 2.99 -17.37 -23.47
N THR A 85 3.06 -18.24 -22.47
CA THR A 85 3.83 -17.98 -21.25
C THR A 85 5.31 -17.99 -21.58
N TYR A 86 5.95 -16.83 -21.42
CA TYR A 86 7.38 -16.68 -21.65
C TYR A 86 8.17 -16.97 -20.37
N GLN A 87 7.73 -16.40 -19.24
CA GLN A 87 8.37 -16.59 -17.95
C GLN A 87 7.34 -16.47 -16.83
N THR A 88 7.41 -17.37 -15.87
CA THR A 88 6.72 -17.25 -14.58
C THR A 88 7.75 -16.80 -13.54
N ILE A 89 7.35 -15.85 -12.71
CA ILE A 89 8.17 -15.38 -11.59
C ILE A 89 7.41 -15.71 -10.32
N ASP A 90 8.05 -16.45 -9.43
CA ASP A 90 7.65 -16.64 -8.06
C ASP A 90 8.93 -16.67 -7.24
N LYS A 91 9.36 -15.49 -6.77
CA LYS A 91 10.67 -15.33 -6.16
C LYS A 91 10.70 -14.19 -5.17
N GLU A 92 11.37 -14.43 -4.05
CA GLU A 92 11.68 -13.42 -3.07
C GLU A 92 13.06 -12.83 -3.34
N PHE A 93 13.15 -11.50 -3.33
CA PHE A 93 14.38 -10.75 -3.57
C PHE A 93 14.73 -9.95 -2.33
N ASP A 94 16.04 -9.89 -2.05
CA ASP A 94 16.60 -9.02 -1.03
C ASP A 94 16.74 -7.59 -1.61
N LEU A 95 16.17 -6.61 -0.91
CA LEU A 95 16.26 -5.21 -1.32
C LEU A 95 17.53 -4.53 -0.83
N ASP A 96 18.23 -5.08 0.18
CA ASP A 96 19.53 -4.58 0.60
C ASP A 96 20.62 -4.99 -0.42
N SER A 97 20.43 -6.14 -1.08
CA SER A 97 21.19 -6.57 -2.27
C SER A 97 20.32 -6.52 -3.54
N ASP A 98 19.89 -5.31 -3.92
CA ASP A 98 18.91 -5.08 -4.98
C ASP A 98 19.34 -5.49 -6.40
N LYS A 99 20.58 -5.94 -6.61
CA LYS A 99 21.12 -6.29 -7.93
C LYS A 99 20.24 -7.29 -8.67
N GLU A 100 19.89 -8.40 -8.03
CA GLU A 100 19.11 -9.45 -8.67
C GLU A 100 17.68 -9.00 -9.02
N PHE A 101 17.07 -8.22 -8.13
CA PHE A 101 15.77 -7.61 -8.37
C PHE A 101 15.81 -6.63 -9.54
N VAL A 102 16.83 -5.76 -9.58
CA VAL A 102 17.05 -4.79 -10.65
C VAL A 102 17.30 -5.51 -11.98
N ASP A 103 18.14 -6.53 -12.02
CA ASP A 103 18.44 -7.30 -13.23
C ASP A 103 17.17 -7.98 -13.76
N THR A 104 16.36 -8.55 -12.87
CA THR A 104 15.06 -9.15 -13.21
C THR A 104 14.10 -8.12 -13.80
N LEU A 105 13.96 -6.94 -13.16
CA LEU A 105 13.01 -5.92 -13.61
C LEU A 105 13.49 -5.11 -14.81
N SER A 106 14.80 -5.01 -15.05
CA SER A 106 15.38 -4.20 -16.13
C SER A 106 15.72 -4.99 -17.41
N GLY A 107 15.38 -6.28 -17.42
CA GLY A 107 15.58 -7.16 -18.57
C GLY A 107 14.93 -6.63 -19.86
N ALA A 108 15.45 -7.11 -20.99
CA ALA A 108 14.91 -6.80 -22.31
C ALA A 108 13.43 -7.19 -22.43
N GLU A 109 12.99 -8.15 -21.65
CA GLU A 109 11.63 -8.66 -21.49
C GLU A 109 10.71 -7.61 -20.86
N MET A 110 11.15 -7.02 -19.75
CA MET A 110 10.38 -6.07 -18.95
C MET A 110 10.33 -4.69 -19.59
N LYS A 111 11.34 -4.37 -20.41
CA LYS A 111 11.48 -3.08 -21.13
C LYS A 111 11.52 -1.88 -20.20
N VAL A 112 12.05 -2.11 -19.00
CA VAL A 112 12.36 -1.08 -18.02
C VAL A 112 13.85 -0.83 -18.10
N SER A 113 14.28 0.44 -18.11
CA SER A 113 15.71 0.73 -18.03
C SER A 113 16.25 0.39 -16.64
N ILE A 114 17.52 0.00 -16.56
CA ILE A 114 18.22 -0.26 -15.29
C ILE A 114 18.04 0.91 -14.31
N ALA A 115 18.12 2.16 -14.78
CA ALA A 115 17.93 3.34 -13.95
C ALA A 115 16.53 3.40 -13.29
N LYS A 116 15.47 3.07 -14.04
CA LYS A 116 14.10 3.03 -13.50
C LYS A 116 13.91 1.88 -12.52
N ALA A 117 14.48 0.71 -12.81
CA ALA A 117 14.44 -0.45 -11.91
C ALA A 117 15.16 -0.14 -10.58
N LYS A 118 16.35 0.49 -10.64
CA LYS A 118 17.08 0.96 -9.45
C LYS A 118 16.29 1.99 -8.65
N SER A 119 15.69 2.97 -9.33
CA SER A 119 14.84 3.97 -8.66
C SER A 119 13.64 3.32 -7.97
N PHE A 120 13.02 2.32 -8.61
CA PHE A 120 11.92 1.58 -8.01
C PHE A 120 12.37 0.77 -6.79
N ALA A 121 13.49 0.04 -6.87
CA ALA A 121 14.07 -0.67 -5.73
C ALA A 121 14.38 0.27 -4.55
N GLY A 122 14.96 1.45 -4.83
CA GLY A 122 15.17 2.50 -3.84
C GLY A 122 13.88 3.01 -3.20
N GLY A 123 12.83 3.23 -4.00
CA GLY A 123 11.52 3.64 -3.49
C GLY A 123 10.86 2.57 -2.61
N LEU A 124 11.01 1.29 -2.94
CA LEU A 124 10.54 0.19 -2.09
C LEU A 124 11.27 0.16 -0.74
N ARG A 125 12.59 0.34 -0.74
CA ARG A 125 13.37 0.45 0.52
C ARG A 125 12.90 1.61 1.38
N SER A 126 12.77 2.81 0.81
CA SER A 126 12.30 4.00 1.53
C SER A 126 10.92 3.77 2.15
N ARG A 127 10.02 3.12 1.42
CA ARG A 127 8.68 2.81 1.94
C ARG A 127 8.72 1.87 3.14
N VAL A 128 9.62 0.89 3.15
CA VAL A 128 9.80 0.04 4.33
C VAL A 128 10.26 0.89 5.52
N ASP A 129 11.25 1.74 5.32
CA ASP A 129 11.76 2.62 6.39
C ASP A 129 10.68 3.56 6.95
N GLU A 130 9.85 4.14 6.09
CA GLU A 130 8.70 4.97 6.49
C GLU A 130 7.71 4.20 7.38
N VAL A 131 7.26 3.02 6.93
CA VAL A 131 6.27 2.23 7.69
C VAL A 131 6.83 1.75 9.03
N LEU A 132 8.13 1.47 9.09
CA LEU A 132 8.79 1.08 10.33
C LEU A 132 8.86 2.25 11.31
N ALA A 133 9.25 3.44 10.84
CA ALA A 133 9.25 4.64 11.67
C ALA A 133 7.85 4.95 12.23
N GLU A 134 6.79 4.81 11.42
CA GLU A 134 5.40 4.96 11.87
C GLU A 134 4.96 3.92 12.90
N ARG A 135 5.51 2.69 12.84
CA ARG A 135 5.24 1.64 13.84
C ARG A 135 5.99 1.90 15.14
N GLU A 136 7.20 2.42 15.07
CA GLU A 136 7.98 2.77 16.25
C GLU A 136 7.40 3.99 16.99
N ALA A 137 6.97 5.01 16.25
CA ALA A 137 6.29 6.18 16.83
C ALA A 137 5.01 5.79 17.59
N ARG A 138 4.17 4.94 16.99
CA ARG A 138 2.95 4.44 17.67
C ARG A 138 3.22 3.68 18.96
N LYS A 139 4.29 2.86 18.99
CA LYS A 139 4.69 2.14 20.21
C LYS A 139 5.24 3.07 21.30
N PHE A 140 5.79 4.22 20.91
CA PHE A 140 6.27 5.22 21.85
C PHE A 140 5.07 5.96 22.49
N ASP A 141 4.10 6.36 21.68
CA ASP A 141 2.87 7.00 22.17
C ASP A 141 2.07 6.06 23.11
N GLU A 142 1.92 4.78 22.75
CA GLU A 142 1.25 3.78 23.62
C GLU A 142 1.99 3.56 24.96
N ARG A 143 3.33 3.63 24.96
CA ARG A 143 4.13 3.54 26.19
C ARG A 143 4.02 4.79 27.05
N GLU A 144 3.99 5.97 26.44
CA GLU A 144 3.75 7.21 27.20
C GLU A 144 2.34 7.21 27.82
N GLU A 145 1.31 6.70 27.12
CA GLU A 145 -0.01 6.49 27.72
C GLU A 145 0.04 5.46 28.87
N ASP A 146 0.65 4.29 28.68
CA ASP A 146 0.77 3.27 29.72
C ASP A 146 1.61 3.73 30.94
N GLU A 147 2.66 4.54 30.75
CA GLU A 147 3.44 5.14 31.84
C GLU A 147 2.68 6.27 32.54
N LEU A 148 1.85 7.04 31.82
CA LEU A 148 0.97 8.06 32.40
C LEU A 148 -0.16 7.43 33.23
N PHE A 149 -0.68 6.26 32.84
CA PHE A 149 -1.68 5.51 33.59
C PHE A 149 -1.09 4.54 34.63
N GLY A 150 0.19 4.16 34.50
CA GLY A 150 0.92 3.24 35.39
C GLY A 150 1.41 3.87 36.70
N HIS A 151 1.39 5.21 36.82
CA HIS A 151 1.76 5.95 38.03
C HIS A 151 0.59 6.24 38.99
N ARG A 152 -0.51 5.48 38.93
CA ARG A 152 -1.48 5.40 40.04
C ARG A 152 -1.15 4.21 40.93
N GLU A 153 -0.06 4.35 41.69
CA GLU A 153 0.20 3.46 42.82
C GLU A 153 -0.96 3.51 43.82
N ALA A 154 -1.34 2.32 44.26
CA ALA A 154 -2.33 2.08 45.29
C ALA A 154 -1.92 2.74 46.61
N GLY A 155 -2.62 3.80 46.99
CA GLY A 155 -2.67 4.36 48.33
C GLY A 155 -4.13 4.40 48.80
N ALA A 156 -4.43 3.62 49.83
CA ALA A 156 -5.75 3.51 50.44
C ALA A 156 -6.13 4.76 51.26
N ASP A 157 -7.45 4.93 51.41
CA ASP A 157 -8.21 5.81 52.33
C ASP A 157 -8.10 7.33 52.14
N GLU A 158 -9.18 7.99 51.68
CA GLU A 158 -10.24 8.48 52.58
C GLU A 158 -11.41 9.14 51.81
N GLU A 159 -12.60 8.82 52.31
CA GLU A 159 -13.82 9.64 52.32
C GLU A 159 -14.66 9.86 51.02
N SER A 160 -15.90 9.41 51.16
CA SER A 160 -16.96 9.44 50.17
C SER A 160 -17.55 10.86 50.04
N ALA A 161 -17.42 11.48 48.87
CA ALA A 161 -18.29 12.58 48.47
C ALA A 161 -19.25 12.10 47.38
N ARG A 162 -20.38 11.52 47.81
CA ARG A 162 -21.53 11.26 46.92
C ARG A 162 -22.16 12.61 46.56
N ILE A 163 -21.82 13.16 45.41
CA ILE A 163 -22.63 14.20 44.77
C ILE A 163 -23.82 13.46 44.15
N SER A 164 -25.02 13.76 44.62
CA SER A 164 -26.26 13.11 44.17
C SER A 164 -26.74 13.72 42.85
N ASP A 165 -27.37 12.92 42.00
CA ASP A 165 -27.83 13.26 40.64
C ASP A 165 -28.75 14.50 40.52
N ASP A 166 -29.24 15.05 41.63
CA ASP A 166 -30.05 16.28 41.65
C ASP A 166 -29.25 17.57 41.39
N GLU A 167 -27.91 17.56 41.45
CA GLU A 167 -27.08 18.75 41.22
C GLU A 167 -26.67 18.96 39.74
N LEU A 168 -26.83 17.93 38.89
CA LEU A 168 -26.49 17.98 37.45
C LEU A 168 -27.63 18.55 36.58
N LEU A 169 -28.89 18.43 37.01
CA LEU A 169 -30.06 18.89 36.25
C LEU A 169 -30.32 20.40 36.32
N ALA A 170 -29.69 21.12 37.24
CA ALA A 170 -29.86 22.57 37.38
C ALA A 170 -28.94 23.41 36.47
N LYS A 171 -27.91 22.81 35.85
CA LYS A 171 -26.96 23.52 34.97
C LYS A 171 -27.32 23.49 33.48
N GLU A 172 -28.26 22.66 33.03
CA GLU A 172 -28.65 22.59 31.62
C GLU A 172 -29.91 23.40 31.25
N ALA A 173 -30.64 23.95 32.22
CA ALA A 173 -31.87 24.70 31.96
C ALA A 173 -31.68 26.20 31.69
N SER A 174 -30.45 26.71 31.71
CA SER A 174 -30.18 28.14 31.57
C SER A 174 -29.07 28.41 30.55
N THR A 175 -29.33 28.11 29.27
CA THR A 175 -29.06 29.00 28.12
C THR A 175 -29.47 28.34 26.80
N THR A 176 -30.76 28.33 26.51
CA THR A 176 -31.27 28.14 25.13
C THR A 176 -31.90 29.45 24.71
N PHE A 177 -31.32 30.18 23.75
CA PHE A 177 -31.98 31.12 22.81
C PHE A 177 -30.88 31.77 21.95
N GLY A 178 -30.87 31.70 20.61
CA GLY A 178 -31.77 31.08 19.65
C GLY A 178 -31.29 31.26 18.19
N LYS A 179 -31.98 30.56 17.28
CA LYS A 179 -32.38 30.85 15.87
C LYS A 179 -31.38 31.65 14.98
N ALA A 180 -31.09 31.30 13.72
CA ALA A 180 -31.99 30.88 12.64
C ALA A 180 -31.22 30.53 11.33
N THR A 181 -31.85 29.70 10.47
CA THR A 181 -31.81 29.69 8.96
C THR A 181 -30.47 29.41 8.25
N SER A 182 -30.35 28.83 7.05
CA SER A 182 -31.16 28.08 6.06
C SER A 182 -30.15 27.67 4.97
N GLU A 183 -30.32 26.48 4.39
CA GLU A 183 -29.94 26.02 3.03
C GLU A 183 -28.69 26.62 2.30
N THR A 184 -27.82 25.76 1.76
CA THR A 184 -27.63 25.46 0.30
C THR A 184 -26.17 25.10 -0.09
N ASN A 185 -26.06 24.13 -1.02
CA ASN A 185 -24.96 23.73 -1.94
C ASN A 185 -23.91 22.72 -1.42
N LYS A 186 -23.86 21.47 -1.93
CA LYS A 186 -23.63 20.94 -3.31
C LYS A 186 -22.18 21.08 -3.81
N ASN A 187 -21.68 19.94 -4.32
CA ASN A 187 -20.50 19.70 -5.15
C ASN A 187 -19.13 19.87 -4.51
N TRP A 188 -18.41 18.75 -4.31
CA TRP A 188 -17.02 18.59 -4.79
C TRP A 188 -16.78 17.13 -5.18
N GLY A 189 -16.96 16.85 -6.47
CA GLY A 189 -16.23 15.83 -7.20
C GLY A 189 -15.23 16.51 -8.14
N MET A 190 -14.24 15.74 -8.60
CA MET A 190 -13.06 16.11 -9.42
C MET A 190 -11.86 16.63 -8.63
N PHE A 191 -10.78 15.83 -8.58
CA PHE A 191 -9.60 15.98 -9.44
C PHE A 191 -8.89 14.63 -9.59
#